data_AF-A0A1E5QQI6-F1
#
_entry.id   AF-A0A1E5QQI6-F1
#
_cell.length_a   1.000
_cell.length_b   1.000
_cell.length_c   1.000
_cell.angle_alpha   90.00
_cell.angle_beta   90.00
_cell.angle_gamma   90.00
#
_symmetry.space_group_name_H-M   'P 1'
#
loop_
_entity.id
_entity.type
_entity.pdbx_description
1 polymer ?
#
loop_
_entity_poly.entity_id
_entity_poly.type
_entity_poly.pdbx_seq_one_letter_code
_entity_poly.pdbx_strand_id
1 'polypeptide(L)' 'MQPPNPIHTSNRQMSKVVQELLQSLYAQAFTTRQISRFHLRLLSSDWFKETVTPEDRYTIRRLFHGVRRGWLKVID' A
#
# COMPACT_ATOMS: atom_id res chain seq x y z
N MET A 1 30.06 6.27 -22.78
CA MET A 1 28.87 6.46 -21.92
C MET A 1 28.03 5.19 -22.02
N GLN A 2 27.98 4.37 -20.97
CA GLN A 2 27.09 3.19 -20.96
C GLN A 2 25.63 3.67 -20.74
N PRO A 3 24.65 3.15 -21.50
CA PRO A 3 23.25 3.46 -21.26
C PRO A 3 22.85 2.96 -19.85
N PRO A 4 21.99 3.69 -19.12
CA PRO A 4 21.50 3.25 -17.83
C PRO A 4 20.80 1.89 -17.97
N ASN A 5 21.19 0.95 -17.13
CA ASN A 5 20.70 -0.42 -17.11
C ASN A 5 19.16 -0.42 -16.86
N PRO A 6 18.32 -0.95 -17.77
CA PRO A 6 16.85 -0.78 -17.71
C PRO A 6 16.18 -1.45 -16.50
N ILE A 7 16.86 -2.39 -15.85
CA ILE A 7 16.34 -3.12 -14.68
C ILE A 7 16.18 -2.20 -13.47
N HIS A 8 17.06 -1.19 -13.31
CA HIS A 8 17.03 -0.29 -12.16
C HIS A 8 15.90 0.74 -12.23
N THR A 9 15.50 1.14 -13.43
CA THR A 9 14.38 2.07 -13.67
C THR A 9 13.02 1.41 -13.42
N SER A 10 12.87 0.13 -13.77
CA SER A 10 11.61 -0.61 -13.56
C SER A 10 11.23 -0.75 -12.08
N ASN A 11 12.18 -1.06 -11.20
CA ASN A 11 11.89 -1.21 -9.77
C ASN A 11 11.53 0.11 -9.08
N ARG A 12 12.16 1.22 -9.50
CA ARG A 12 11.86 2.55 -8.96
C ARG A 12 10.48 3.04 -9.40
N GLN A 13 10.11 2.80 -10.65
CA GLN A 13 8.79 3.14 -11.17
C GLN A 13 7.69 2.33 -10.47
N MET A 14 7.93 1.02 -10.25
CA MET A 14 6.98 0.15 -9.54
C MET A 14 6.76 0.60 -8.10
N SER A 15 7.83 0.95 -7.38
CA SER A 15 7.73 1.45 -6.00
C SER A 15 6.90 2.73 -5.91
N LYS A 16 7.04 3.65 -6.88
CA LYS A 16 6.24 4.88 -6.93
C LYS A 16 4.75 4.60 -7.14
N VAL A 17 4.42 3.70 -8.07
CA VAL A 17 3.02 3.30 -8.33
C VAL A 17 2.39 2.65 -7.09
N VAL A 18 3.15 1.79 -6.40
CA VAL A 18 2.70 1.16 -5.14
C VAL A 18 2.45 2.20 -4.06
N GLN A 19 3.33 3.20 -3.95
CA GLN A 19 3.19 4.29 -2.98
C GLN A 19 1.94 5.15 -3.25
N GLU A 20 1.70 5.53 -4.51
CA GLU A 20 0.51 6.30 -4.92
C GLU A 20 -0.79 5.51 -4.65
N LEU A 21 -0.79 4.20 -4.94
CA LEU A 21 -1.90 3.31 -4.64
C LEU A 21 -2.19 3.25 -3.13
N LEU A 22 -1.14 3.09 -2.31
CA LEU A 22 -1.28 3.01 -0.86
C LEU A 22 -1.82 4.32 -0.26
N GLN A 23 -1.32 5.47 -0.72
CA GLN A 23 -1.80 6.77 -0.28
C GLN A 23 -3.28 6.99 -0.65
N SER A 24 -3.65 6.62 -1.88
CA SER A 24 -5.04 6.70 -2.35
C SER A 24 -5.96 5.81 -1.53
N LEU A 25 -5.55 4.57 -1.28
CA LEU A 25 -6.28 3.63 -0.43
C LEU A 25 -6.44 4.16 1.00
N TYR A 26 -5.38 4.73 1.57
CA TYR A 26 -5.41 5.30 2.91
C TYR A 26 -6.38 6.48 3.01
N ALA A 27 -6.30 7.42 2.08
CA ALA A 27 -7.20 8.57 2.02
C ALA A 27 -8.66 8.12 1.86
N GLN A 28 -8.92 7.20 0.92
CA GLN A 28 -10.25 6.64 0.72
C GLN A 28 -10.76 5.96 1.99
N ALA A 29 -9.97 5.09 2.62
CA ALA A 29 -10.41 4.33 3.78
C ALA A 29 -10.77 5.22 4.97
N PHE A 30 -9.98 6.26 5.25
CA PHE A 30 -10.29 7.19 6.33
C PHE A 30 -11.45 8.14 6.01
N THR A 31 -11.66 8.46 4.73
CA THR A 31 -12.78 9.29 4.27
C THR A 31 -14.10 8.53 4.36
N THR A 32 -14.15 7.31 3.82
CA THR A 32 -15.37 6.49 3.75
C THR A 32 -15.60 5.68 5.03
N ARG A 33 -14.60 5.61 5.92
CA ARG A 33 -14.54 4.68 7.06
C ARG A 33 -14.67 3.22 6.65
N GLN A 34 -14.28 2.89 5.42
CA GLN A 34 -14.44 1.56 4.84
C GLN A 34 -13.17 1.09 4.16
N ILE A 35 -12.87 -0.21 4.26
CA ILE A 35 -11.78 -0.82 3.50
C ILE A 35 -12.24 -2.19 2.98
N SER A 36 -11.94 -2.51 1.74
CA SER A 36 -12.36 -3.80 1.19
C SER A 36 -11.48 -4.94 1.74
N ARG A 37 -12.08 -6.12 1.84
CA ARG A 37 -11.35 -7.35 2.18
C ARG A 37 -10.28 -7.66 1.14
N PHE A 38 -10.53 -7.34 -0.13
CA PHE A 38 -9.53 -7.44 -1.20
C PHE A 38 -8.30 -6.59 -0.89
N HIS A 39 -8.47 -5.31 -0.53
CA HIS A 39 -7.36 -4.42 -0.20
C HIS A 39 -6.57 -4.93 1.01
N LEU A 40 -7.23 -5.42 2.06
CA LEU A 40 -6.52 -5.99 3.22
C LEU A 40 -5.67 -7.21 2.84
N ARG A 41 -6.17 -8.09 1.96
CA ARG A 41 -5.39 -9.22 1.46
C ARG A 41 -4.19 -8.75 0.64
N LEU A 42 -4.39 -7.79 -0.26
CA LEU A 42 -3.31 -7.20 -1.05
C LEU A 42 -2.20 -6.63 -0.15
N LEU A 43 -2.56 -5.82 0.85
CA LEU A 43 -1.62 -5.22 1.81
C LEU A 43 -0.90 -6.26 2.69
N SER A 44 -1.49 -7.45 2.86
CA SER A 44 -0.88 -8.55 3.61
C SER A 44 0.05 -9.44 2.77
N SER A 45 0.01 -9.31 1.44
CA SER A 45 0.81 -10.15 0.53
C SER A 45 2.31 -9.87 0.66
N ASP A 46 3.12 -10.91 0.48
CA ASP A 46 4.58 -10.80 0.61
C ASP A 46 5.19 -9.94 -0.49
N TRP A 47 4.67 -10.06 -1.72
CA TRP A 47 5.04 -9.19 -2.84
C TRP A 47 4.82 -7.70 -2.52
N PHE A 48 3.70 -7.35 -1.88
CA PHE A 48 3.42 -5.97 -1.52
C PHE A 48 4.36 -5.49 -0.40
N LYS A 49 4.67 -6.35 0.58
CA LYS A 49 5.59 -6.01 1.68
C LYS A 49 7.03 -5.80 1.20
N GLU A 50 7.47 -6.52 0.17
CA GLU A 50 8.81 -6.39 -0.41
C GLU A 50 8.97 -5.11 -1.26
N THR A 51 7.87 -4.60 -1.81
CA THR A 51 7.87 -3.43 -2.70
C THR A 51 7.66 -2.09 -1.99
N VAL A 52 7.21 -2.09 -0.73
CA VAL A 52 6.92 -0.89 0.06
C VAL A 52 8.08 -0.41 0.91
N THR A 53 8.18 0.92 1.07
CA THR A 53 9.19 1.58 1.92
C THR A 53 8.88 1.39 3.41
N PRO A 54 9.84 1.65 4.32
CA PRO A 54 9.57 1.67 5.76
C PRO A 54 8.43 2.62 6.17
N GLU A 55 8.33 3.78 5.52
CA GLU A 55 7.28 4.78 5.73
C GLU A 55 5.91 4.22 5.31
N ASP A 56 5.84 3.54 4.17
CA ASP A 56 4.63 2.89 3.70
C ASP A 56 4.15 1.80 4.67
N ARG A 57 5.07 1.06 5.30
CA ARG A 57 4.73 0.06 6.33
C ARG A 57 4.00 0.67 7.52
N TYR A 58 4.32 1.92 7.88
CA TYR A 58 3.58 2.62 8.94
C TYR A 58 2.13 2.87 8.52
N THR A 59 1.90 3.33 7.28
CA THR A 59 0.55 3.53 6.72
C THR A 59 -0.25 2.23 6.70
N ILE A 60 0.37 1.13 6.26
CA ILE A 60 -0.25 -0.21 6.27
C ILE A 60 -0.65 -0.62 7.69
N ARG A 61 0.28 -0.49 8.66
CA ARG A 61 0.00 -0.80 10.07
C ARG A 61 -1.16 0.03 10.61
N ARG A 62 -1.26 1.31 10.23
CA ARG A 62 -2.36 2.19 10.64
C ARG A 62 -3.71 1.73 10.07
N LEU A 63 -3.74 1.25 8.82
CA LEU A 63 -4.96 0.66 8.23
C LEU A 63 -5.41 -0.59 8.99
N PHE A 64 -4.50 -1.54 9.24
CA PHE A 64 -4.81 -2.73 10.05
C PHE A 64 -5.23 -2.37 11.47
N HIS A 65 -4.59 -1.37 12.08
CA HIS A 65 -4.97 -0.86 13.39
C HIS A 65 -6.39 -0.26 13.36
N GLY A 66 -6.72 0.53 12.34
CA GLY A 66 -8.05 1.10 12.15
C GLY A 66 -9.14 0.04 12.05
N VAL A 67 -8.87 -1.06 11.32
CA VAL A 67 -9.78 -2.21 11.27
C VAL A 67 -9.92 -2.88 12.64
N ARG A 68 -8.80 -3.20 13.31
CA ARG A 68 -8.80 -3.86 14.63
C ARG A 68 -9.52 -3.05 15.71
N ARG A 69 -9.47 -1.72 15.63
CA ARG A 69 -10.15 -0.81 16.56
C ARG A 69 -11.59 -0.51 16.18
N GLY A 70 -12.09 -1.05 15.07
CA GLY A 70 -13.44 -0.79 14.57
C GLY A 70 -13.63 0.61 13.97
N TRP A 71 -12.55 1.35 13.69
CA TRP A 71 -12.62 2.66 13.03
C TRP A 71 -12.86 2.56 11.53
N LEU A 72 -12.45 1.43 10.94
CA LEU A 72 -12.67 1.11 9.54
C LEU A 72 -13.53 -0.15 9.46
N LYS A 73 -14.67 -0.05 8.78
CA LYS A 73 -15.53 -1.19 8.47
C LYS A 73 -14.94 -1.97 7.30
N VAL A 74 -14.83 -3.28 7.44
CA VAL A 74 -14.45 -4.14 6.32
C VAL A 74 -15.66 -4.37 5.42
N ILE A 75 -15.51 -4.11 4.13
CA ILE A 75 -16.52 -4.33 3.09
C ILE A 75 -16.03 -5.36 2.07
N ASP A 76 -16.93 -5.88 1.23
CA ASP A 76 -16.61 -6.81 0.14
C ASP A 76 -16.76 -6.11 -1.21
#